data_AF-A0A5N6Z328-F1
#
_entry.id   AF-A0A5N6Z328-F1
#
_cell.length_a   1.000
_cell.length_b   1.000
_cell.length_c   1.000
_cell.angle_alpha   90.00
_cell.angle_beta   90.00
_cell.angle_gamma   90.00
#
_symmetry.space_group_name_H-M   'P 1'
#
loop_
_entity.id
_entity.type
_entity.pdbx_description
1 polymer ?
#
loop_
_entity_poly.entity_id
_entity_poly.type
_entity_poly.pdbx_seq_one_letter_code
_entity_poly.pdbx_strand_id
1 'polypeptide(L)'
;MNPLRYLASPRPFAEISTSTNKEIKERLNYVSSMRIIPHFKISEAEEQALLSYQDACSTLTEDSPTKQESETAKACIQEYEQSLERNNTPANLSFDLATKTKLGEELDNLWNMWIFTSYEKYLPEDIIEEARRHPSAQVSDPWHRAFWRLFQGRLEAETESFEKVVTGQNCHNECPTFLLLALLCERHTLDWDETVLLIRACAGAGDEVVVPGTDLVEFFKKRDLSGLATRLDRDEASISLSSEYVMGVGSLVLAFYASHLPEFLFDREEVDPVDWVAKEPLLLLCDLEQGQEQAFRFMMQEMFERMANDESDHEDIYDDWDNDDEFDEGAASDESEDY
;
A
#
# COMPACT_ATOMS: atom_id res chain seq x y z
N MET A 1 -6.17 -20.69 18.75
CA MET A 1 -6.52 -20.96 17.34
C MET A 1 -5.41 -20.38 16.48
N ASN A 2 -4.90 -21.08 15.46
CA ASN A 2 -3.82 -20.54 14.62
C ASN A 2 -4.36 -19.35 13.78
N PRO A 3 -3.89 -18.11 14.01
CA PRO A 3 -4.39 -16.94 13.28
C PRO A 3 -4.02 -16.97 11.79
N LEU A 4 -2.98 -17.73 11.41
CA LEU A 4 -2.56 -17.89 10.01
C LEU A 4 -3.34 -18.94 9.22
N ARG A 5 -4.38 -19.54 9.79
CA ARG A 5 -5.17 -20.60 9.14
C ARG A 5 -5.84 -20.17 7.82
N TYR A 6 -5.96 -18.87 7.60
CA TYR A 6 -6.57 -18.27 6.42
C TYR A 6 -5.57 -17.99 5.29
N LEU A 7 -4.27 -18.15 5.55
CA LEU A 7 -3.23 -17.98 4.54
C LEU A 7 -3.01 -19.33 3.85
N ALA A 8 -3.79 -19.58 2.80
CA ALA A 8 -3.67 -20.79 2.01
C ALA A 8 -2.37 -20.80 1.21
N SER A 9 -1.89 -22.00 0.88
CA SER A 9 -0.75 -22.15 -0.02
C SER A 9 -1.10 -21.59 -1.41
N PRO A 10 -0.17 -20.86 -2.07
CA PRO A 10 -0.39 -20.44 -3.44
C PRO A 10 -0.48 -21.63 -4.39
N ARG A 11 -0.98 -21.36 -5.58
CA ARG A 11 -1.15 -22.32 -6.67
C ARG A 11 -0.37 -21.85 -7.90
N PRO A 12 -0.09 -22.75 -8.85
CA PRO A 12 0.38 -22.34 -10.16
C PRO A 12 -0.63 -21.40 -10.82
N PHE A 13 -0.15 -20.55 -11.73
CA PHE A 13 -1.07 -19.84 -12.61
C PHE A 13 -1.86 -20.83 -13.47
N ALA A 14 -3.08 -20.44 -13.85
CA ALA A 14 -3.85 -21.18 -14.84
C ALA A 14 -3.12 -21.20 -16.19
N GLU A 15 -3.34 -22.23 -17.00
CA GLU A 15 -2.72 -22.32 -18.32
C GLU A 15 -3.04 -21.09 -19.17
N ILE A 16 -2.02 -20.47 -19.79
CA ILE A 16 -2.21 -19.20 -20.52
C ILE A 16 -3.15 -19.34 -21.73
N SER A 17 -3.28 -20.55 -22.30
CA SER A 17 -4.16 -20.81 -23.44
C SER A 17 -5.64 -20.59 -23.10
N THR A 18 -6.02 -20.79 -21.84
CA THR A 18 -7.39 -20.68 -21.31
C THR A 18 -7.53 -19.61 -20.22
N SER A 19 -6.48 -18.84 -19.94
CA SER A 19 -6.49 -17.84 -18.88
C SER A 19 -7.44 -16.69 -19.23
N THR A 20 -8.18 -16.25 -18.22
CA THR A 20 -9.03 -15.05 -18.24
C THR A 20 -8.19 -13.78 -18.07
N ASN A 21 -8.76 -12.61 -18.42
CA ASN A 21 -8.13 -11.31 -18.16
C ASN A 21 -7.74 -11.13 -16.69
N LYS A 22 -8.54 -11.66 -15.75
CA LYS A 22 -8.22 -11.62 -14.32
C LYS A 22 -6.94 -12.41 -14.00
N GLU A 23 -6.79 -13.60 -14.57
CA GLU A 23 -5.61 -14.46 -14.36
C GLU A 23 -4.37 -13.92 -15.08
N ILE A 24 -4.53 -13.18 -16.17
CA ILE A 24 -3.42 -12.47 -16.82
C ILE A 24 -2.98 -11.29 -15.95
N LYS A 25 -3.92 -10.53 -15.35
CA LYS A 25 -3.61 -9.47 -14.39
C LYS A 25 -2.86 -9.99 -13.16
N GLU A 26 -3.10 -11.22 -12.70
CA GLU A 26 -2.31 -11.80 -11.60
C GLU A 26 -0.82 -11.95 -11.95
N ARG A 27 -0.49 -12.21 -13.21
CA ARG A 27 0.89 -12.30 -13.71
C ARG A 27 1.56 -10.93 -13.74
N LEU A 28 0.83 -9.91 -14.21
CA LEU A 28 1.28 -8.52 -14.14
C LEU A 28 1.58 -8.11 -12.71
N ASN A 29 0.68 -8.42 -11.77
CA ASN A 29 0.87 -8.08 -10.37
C ASN A 29 2.10 -8.80 -9.76
N TYR A 30 2.40 -10.03 -10.19
CA TYR A 30 3.65 -10.70 -9.79
C TYR A 30 4.88 -9.92 -10.28
N VAL A 31 4.89 -9.44 -11.53
CA VAL A 31 6.03 -8.65 -12.01
C VAL A 31 6.16 -7.34 -11.23
N SER A 32 5.05 -6.60 -11.06
CA SER A 32 5.04 -5.35 -10.29
C SER A 32 5.53 -5.56 -8.87
N SER A 33 5.09 -6.63 -8.20
CA SER A 33 5.47 -6.91 -6.82
C SER A 33 6.95 -7.23 -6.65
N MET A 34 7.58 -7.87 -7.63
CA MET A 34 9.03 -8.09 -7.61
C MET A 34 9.81 -6.78 -7.77
N ARG A 35 9.31 -5.87 -8.60
CA ARG A 35 9.99 -4.60 -8.93
C ARG A 35 9.91 -3.55 -7.83
N ILE A 36 8.93 -3.61 -6.92
CA ILE A 36 8.88 -2.69 -5.77
C ILE A 36 9.93 -2.98 -4.70
N ILE A 37 10.56 -4.17 -4.71
CA ILE A 37 11.53 -4.56 -3.69
C ILE A 37 12.85 -3.82 -3.96
N PRO A 38 13.34 -2.94 -3.06
CA PRO A 38 14.53 -2.10 -3.31
C PRO A 38 15.82 -2.89 -3.55
N HIS A 39 15.85 -4.16 -3.15
CA HIS A 39 17.00 -5.05 -3.25
C HIS A 39 16.86 -6.07 -4.37
N PHE A 40 15.84 -5.94 -5.23
CA PHE A 40 15.70 -6.75 -6.43
C PHE A 40 16.81 -6.41 -7.42
N LYS A 41 17.88 -7.23 -7.41
CA LYS A 41 19.14 -7.01 -8.12
C LYS A 41 19.46 -8.24 -8.96
N ILE A 42 18.69 -8.39 -10.02
CA ILE A 42 18.84 -9.47 -11.01
C ILE A 42 19.81 -9.05 -12.11
N SER A 43 20.25 -10.01 -12.92
CA SER A 43 21.08 -9.71 -14.09
C SER A 43 20.28 -8.98 -15.18
N GLU A 44 20.95 -8.22 -16.04
CA GLU A 44 20.30 -7.53 -17.19
C GLU A 44 19.50 -8.49 -18.08
N ALA A 45 19.98 -9.72 -18.24
CA ALA A 45 19.29 -10.76 -19.01
C ALA A 45 17.98 -11.21 -18.33
N GLU A 46 17.99 -11.39 -17.01
CA GLU A 46 16.79 -11.73 -16.24
C GLU A 46 15.81 -10.56 -16.18
N GLU A 47 16.30 -9.33 -16.09
CA GLU A 47 15.48 -8.12 -16.13
C GLU A 47 14.77 -7.99 -17.47
N GLN A 48 15.50 -8.17 -18.57
CA GLN A 48 14.90 -8.17 -19.90
C GLN A 48 13.86 -9.29 -20.07
N ALA A 49 14.11 -10.47 -19.51
CA ALA A 49 13.14 -11.57 -19.54
C ALA A 49 11.86 -11.22 -18.75
N LEU A 50 12.01 -10.62 -17.56
CA LEU A 50 10.89 -10.18 -16.72
C LEU A 50 10.07 -9.06 -17.40
N LEU A 51 10.73 -8.08 -18.03
CA LEU A 51 10.06 -7.02 -18.79
C LEU A 51 9.36 -7.57 -20.03
N SER A 52 9.99 -8.49 -20.76
CA SER A 52 9.35 -9.15 -21.91
C SER A 52 8.11 -9.95 -21.48
N TYR A 53 8.17 -10.59 -20.31
CA TYR A 53 7.02 -11.26 -19.69
C TYR A 53 5.91 -10.28 -19.33
N GLN A 54 6.26 -9.12 -18.77
CA GLN A 54 5.30 -8.05 -18.47
C GLN A 54 4.61 -7.54 -19.74
N ASP A 55 5.37 -7.22 -20.78
CA ASP A 55 4.85 -6.72 -22.06
C ASP A 55 3.94 -7.74 -22.75
N ALA A 56 4.32 -9.03 -22.71
CA ALA A 56 3.50 -10.11 -23.23
C ALA A 56 2.16 -10.23 -22.46
N CYS A 57 2.18 -10.10 -21.13
CA CYS A 57 0.96 -10.09 -20.34
C CYS A 57 0.09 -8.86 -20.67
N SER A 58 0.69 -7.68 -20.79
CA SER A 58 -0.01 -6.44 -21.15
C SER A 58 -0.69 -6.54 -22.52
N THR A 59 0.03 -7.07 -23.52
CA THR A 59 -0.51 -7.31 -24.87
C THR A 59 -1.78 -8.16 -24.84
N LEU A 60 -1.83 -9.18 -23.97
CA LEU A 60 -3.02 -10.04 -23.85
C LEU A 60 -4.17 -9.39 -23.07
N THR A 61 -3.93 -8.27 -22.37
CA THR A 61 -4.96 -7.48 -21.69
C THR A 61 -5.48 -6.30 -22.50
N GLU A 62 -4.84 -5.96 -23.62
CA GLU A 62 -5.31 -4.93 -24.54
C GLU A 62 -6.61 -5.36 -25.24
N ASP A 63 -7.43 -4.37 -25.63
CA ASP A 63 -8.79 -4.63 -26.11
C ASP A 63 -8.85 -5.34 -27.48
N SER A 64 -7.74 -5.41 -28.23
CA SER A 64 -7.73 -6.04 -29.57
C SER A 64 -6.34 -6.42 -30.12
N PRO A 65 -5.57 -7.31 -29.45
CA PRO A 65 -4.34 -7.83 -30.02
C PRO A 65 -4.63 -8.66 -31.27
N THR A 66 -3.76 -8.56 -32.28
CA THR A 66 -3.84 -9.43 -33.45
C THR A 66 -3.58 -10.90 -33.05
N LYS A 67 -4.04 -11.84 -33.89
CA LYS A 67 -3.80 -13.27 -33.63
C LYS A 67 -2.31 -13.61 -33.49
N GLN A 68 -1.47 -12.99 -34.32
CA GLN A 68 -0.02 -13.20 -34.30
C GLN A 68 0.62 -12.64 -33.01
N GLU A 69 0.22 -11.45 -32.58
CA GLU A 69 0.67 -10.86 -31.31
C GLU A 69 0.24 -11.74 -30.12
N SER A 70 -1.01 -12.21 -30.11
CA SER A 70 -1.52 -13.08 -29.05
C SER A 70 -0.75 -14.41 -28.97
N GLU A 71 -0.47 -15.06 -30.11
CA GLU A 71 0.31 -16.30 -30.14
C GLU A 71 1.76 -16.08 -29.67
N THR A 72 2.38 -14.96 -30.08
CA THR A 72 3.74 -14.58 -29.67
C THR A 72 3.80 -14.30 -28.17
N ALA A 73 2.85 -13.53 -27.64
CA ALA A 73 2.75 -13.22 -26.21
C ALA A 73 2.55 -14.49 -25.36
N LYS A 74 1.65 -15.39 -25.79
CA LYS A 74 1.43 -16.68 -25.11
C LYS A 74 2.70 -17.53 -25.05
N ALA A 75 3.47 -17.59 -26.14
CA ALA A 75 4.73 -18.33 -26.17
C ALA A 75 5.78 -17.72 -25.23
N CYS A 76 5.89 -16.39 -25.20
CA CYS A 76 6.78 -15.67 -24.28
C CYS A 76 6.42 -15.93 -22.81
N ILE A 77 5.14 -15.88 -22.47
CA ILE A 77 4.63 -16.19 -21.12
C ILE A 77 4.97 -17.63 -20.72
N GLN A 78 4.75 -18.59 -21.63
CA GLN A 78 5.06 -20.00 -21.37
C GLN A 78 6.55 -20.24 -21.16
N GLU A 79 7.41 -19.63 -21.98
CA GLU A 79 8.87 -19.76 -21.85
C GLU A 79 9.37 -19.22 -20.51
N TYR A 80 8.89 -18.04 -20.09
CA TYR A 80 9.24 -17.47 -18.80
C TYR A 80 8.73 -18.33 -17.64
N GLU A 81 7.47 -18.77 -17.66
CA GLU A 81 6.91 -19.63 -16.60
C GLU A 81 7.64 -20.98 -16.51
N GLN A 82 8.04 -21.56 -17.65
CA GLN A 82 8.87 -22.78 -17.69
C GLN A 82 10.26 -22.56 -17.07
N SER A 83 10.85 -21.37 -17.24
CA SER A 83 12.12 -21.03 -16.61
C SER A 83 12.05 -21.01 -15.08
N LEU A 84 10.85 -20.76 -14.52
CA LEU A 84 10.57 -20.80 -13.09
C LEU A 84 10.24 -22.20 -12.57
N GLU A 85 10.18 -23.23 -13.42
CA GLU A 85 9.98 -24.61 -12.95
C GLU A 85 11.22 -25.16 -12.26
N ARG A 86 11.01 -25.83 -11.12
CA ARG A 86 12.09 -26.52 -10.39
C ARG A 86 11.70 -27.97 -10.17
N ASN A 87 12.54 -28.91 -10.61
CA ASN A 87 12.28 -30.36 -10.52
C ASN A 87 10.92 -30.77 -11.12
N ASN A 88 10.56 -30.23 -12.30
CA ASN A 88 9.27 -30.43 -12.96
C ASN A 88 8.05 -30.01 -12.12
N THR A 89 8.24 -29.09 -11.16
CA THR A 89 7.16 -28.51 -10.37
C THR A 89 6.99 -27.05 -10.79
N PRO A 90 5.77 -26.63 -11.18
CA PRO A 90 5.49 -25.25 -11.54
C PRO A 90 5.68 -24.29 -10.36
N ALA A 91 5.96 -23.02 -10.66
CA ALA A 91 6.01 -21.97 -9.66
C ALA A 91 4.59 -21.64 -9.15
N ASN A 92 4.42 -21.63 -7.83
CA ASN A 92 3.16 -21.33 -7.16
C ASN A 92 3.08 -19.85 -6.84
N LEU A 93 2.59 -19.06 -7.79
CA LEU A 93 2.58 -17.59 -7.72
C LEU A 93 1.17 -16.99 -7.64
N SER A 94 0.12 -17.80 -7.81
CA SER A 94 -1.27 -17.35 -7.68
C SER A 94 -1.79 -17.57 -6.26
N PHE A 95 -2.12 -16.48 -5.58
CA PHE A 95 -2.76 -16.52 -4.26
C PHE A 95 -4.28 -16.34 -4.39
N ASP A 96 -5.05 -17.08 -3.61
CA ASP A 96 -6.51 -16.92 -3.63
C ASP A 96 -6.96 -15.58 -3.01
N LEU A 97 -8.18 -15.18 -3.36
CA LEU A 97 -8.74 -13.91 -2.91
C LEU A 97 -8.87 -13.83 -1.38
N ALA A 98 -9.24 -14.91 -0.70
CA ALA A 98 -9.42 -14.91 0.75
C ALA A 98 -8.10 -14.68 1.49
N THR A 99 -7.01 -15.28 0.99
CA THR A 99 -5.64 -15.10 1.49
C THR A 99 -5.17 -13.66 1.28
N LYS A 100 -5.35 -13.13 0.05
CA LYS A 100 -5.02 -11.74 -0.29
C LYS A 100 -5.78 -10.74 0.58
N THR A 101 -7.10 -10.91 0.67
CA THR A 101 -7.97 -10.04 1.49
C THR A 101 -7.57 -10.11 2.96
N LYS A 102 -7.37 -11.29 3.52
CA LYS A 102 -7.10 -11.39 4.95
C LYS A 102 -5.77 -10.76 5.34
N LEU A 103 -4.69 -11.02 4.59
CA LEU A 103 -3.42 -10.37 4.88
C LEU A 103 -3.45 -8.87 4.55
N GLY A 104 -4.22 -8.46 3.53
CA GLY A 104 -4.45 -7.05 3.22
C GLY A 104 -5.09 -6.30 4.39
N GLU A 105 -6.14 -6.86 5.01
CA GLU A 105 -6.76 -6.31 6.23
C GLU A 105 -5.77 -6.19 7.41
N GLU A 106 -4.89 -7.19 7.57
CA GLU A 106 -3.88 -7.14 8.62
C GLU A 106 -2.85 -6.04 8.34
N LEU A 107 -2.40 -5.88 7.10
CA LEU A 107 -1.48 -4.82 6.68
C LEU A 107 -2.10 -3.43 6.85
N ASP A 108 -3.35 -3.26 6.43
CA ASP A 108 -4.12 -2.03 6.66
C ASP A 108 -4.16 -1.69 8.16
N ASN A 109 -4.48 -2.66 9.02
CA ASN A 109 -4.48 -2.45 10.47
C ASN A 109 -3.08 -2.08 10.99
N LEU A 110 -2.03 -2.76 10.50
CA LEU A 110 -0.64 -2.50 10.91
C LEU A 110 -0.22 -1.05 10.60
N TRP A 111 -0.49 -0.59 9.37
CA TRP A 111 -0.17 0.76 8.93
C TRP A 111 -1.07 1.81 9.58
N ASN A 112 -2.37 1.57 9.71
CA ASN A 112 -3.28 2.45 10.41
C ASN A 112 -2.88 2.65 11.89
N MET A 113 -2.46 1.58 12.58
CA MET A 113 -1.93 1.68 13.95
C MET A 113 -0.61 2.47 14.01
N TRP A 114 0.24 2.35 13.00
CA TRP A 114 1.47 3.15 12.92
C TRP A 114 1.16 4.63 12.70
N ILE A 115 0.29 4.95 11.76
CA ILE A 115 -0.16 6.32 11.52
C ILE A 115 -0.79 6.89 12.80
N PHE A 116 -1.73 6.18 13.42
CA PHE A 116 -2.31 6.57 14.71
C PHE A 116 -1.22 6.89 15.74
N THR A 117 -0.23 6.02 15.93
CA THR A 117 0.86 6.24 16.90
C THR A 117 1.70 7.48 16.59
N SER A 118 1.86 7.79 15.31
CA SER A 118 2.64 8.96 14.85
C SER A 118 1.87 10.27 15.04
N TYR A 119 0.54 10.25 14.91
CA TYR A 119 -0.31 11.44 14.96
C TYR A 119 -1.07 11.64 16.28
N GLU A 120 -1.23 10.62 17.12
CA GLU A 120 -2.08 10.63 18.32
C GLU A 120 -1.76 11.84 19.23
N LYS A 121 -0.47 12.12 19.45
CA LYS A 121 -0.04 13.20 20.34
C LYS A 121 -0.35 14.60 19.81
N TYR A 122 -0.78 14.75 18.56
CA TYR A 122 -1.17 16.04 17.97
C TYR A 122 -2.69 16.22 17.87
N LEU A 123 -3.47 15.19 18.20
CA LEU A 123 -4.92 15.29 18.22
C LEU A 123 -5.38 16.28 19.32
N PRO A 124 -6.51 16.97 19.11
CA PRO A 124 -7.19 17.73 20.15
C PRO A 124 -7.53 16.88 21.38
N GLU A 125 -7.50 17.48 22.57
CA GLU A 125 -7.69 16.76 23.83
C GLU A 125 -9.08 16.13 23.97
N ASP A 126 -10.12 16.82 23.50
CA ASP A 126 -11.50 16.34 23.46
C ASP A 126 -11.68 15.11 22.58
N ILE A 127 -11.04 15.10 21.39
CA ILE A 127 -11.02 13.94 20.49
C ILE A 127 -10.35 12.75 21.16
N ILE A 128 -9.23 12.96 21.85
CA ILE A 128 -8.52 11.89 22.58
C ILE A 128 -9.41 11.35 23.72
N GLU A 129 -10.11 12.21 24.46
CA GLU A 129 -11.00 11.79 25.53
C GLU A 129 -12.20 10.97 25.04
N GLU A 130 -12.77 11.34 23.89
CA GLU A 130 -13.84 10.59 23.24
C GLU A 130 -13.34 9.25 22.70
N ALA A 131 -12.22 9.25 21.98
CA ALA A 131 -11.61 8.04 21.40
C ALA A 131 -11.38 6.96 22.45
N ARG A 132 -10.88 7.34 23.65
CA ARG A 132 -10.66 6.42 24.77
C ARG A 132 -11.93 5.68 25.23
N ARG A 133 -13.12 6.25 25.02
CA ARG A 133 -14.40 5.63 25.39
C ARG A 133 -14.96 4.71 24.30
N HIS A 134 -14.42 4.78 23.09
CA HIS A 134 -14.88 3.99 21.97
C HIS A 134 -14.50 2.49 22.11
N PRO A 135 -15.35 1.54 21.68
CA PRO A 135 -15.06 0.11 21.79
C PRO A 135 -13.74 -0.33 21.15
N SER A 136 -13.32 0.29 20.03
CA SER A 136 -12.06 -0.06 19.37
C SER A 136 -10.80 0.35 20.16
N ALA A 137 -10.91 1.28 21.11
CA ALA A 137 -9.82 1.62 22.03
C ALA A 137 -9.67 0.60 23.18
N GLN A 138 -10.66 -0.29 23.38
CA GLN A 138 -10.68 -1.26 24.47
C GLN A 138 -10.15 -2.64 24.07
N VAL A 139 -9.61 -2.77 22.85
CA VAL A 139 -9.02 -4.00 22.34
C VAL A 139 -7.69 -4.28 23.05
N SER A 140 -7.49 -5.51 23.52
CA SER A 140 -6.30 -5.87 24.31
C SER A 140 -5.02 -6.03 23.49
N ASP A 141 -5.14 -6.33 22.19
CA ASP A 141 -4.03 -6.51 21.25
C ASP A 141 -4.33 -5.74 19.95
N PRO A 142 -4.30 -4.40 19.98
CA PRO A 142 -4.67 -3.58 18.81
C PRO A 142 -3.70 -3.74 17.64
N TRP A 143 -2.46 -4.11 17.93
CA TRP A 143 -1.42 -4.39 16.93
C TRP A 143 -1.52 -5.78 16.31
N HIS A 144 -2.44 -6.64 16.77
CA HIS A 144 -2.57 -8.04 16.33
C HIS A 144 -1.24 -8.82 16.44
N ARG A 145 -0.50 -8.63 17.53
CA ARG A 145 0.85 -9.18 17.73
C ARG A 145 0.88 -10.71 17.65
N ALA A 146 -0.20 -11.38 18.07
CA ALA A 146 -0.32 -12.83 17.94
C ALA A 146 -0.28 -13.31 16.48
N PHE A 147 -0.83 -12.54 15.54
CA PHE A 147 -0.75 -12.79 14.10
C PHE A 147 0.68 -12.54 13.60
N TRP A 148 1.21 -11.34 13.84
CA TRP A 148 2.51 -10.92 13.32
C TRP A 148 3.67 -11.75 13.84
N ARG A 149 3.62 -12.24 15.08
CA ARG A 149 4.65 -13.15 15.61
C ARG A 149 4.75 -14.45 14.82
N LEU A 150 3.62 -15.04 14.45
CA LEU A 150 3.61 -16.26 13.66
C LEU A 150 3.97 -15.98 12.20
N PHE A 151 3.54 -14.84 11.66
CA PHE A 151 3.86 -14.41 10.29
C PHE A 151 5.36 -14.17 10.14
N GLN A 152 5.96 -13.42 11.07
CA GLN A 152 7.40 -13.17 11.15
C GLN A 152 8.21 -14.48 11.24
N GLY A 153 7.73 -15.47 12.02
CA GLY A 153 8.38 -16.78 12.06
C GLY A 153 8.39 -17.51 10.71
N ARG A 154 7.39 -17.29 9.84
CA ARG A 154 7.42 -17.81 8.46
C ARG A 154 8.41 -17.03 7.60
N LEU A 155 8.43 -15.70 7.68
CA LEU A 155 9.42 -14.87 6.99
C LEU A 155 10.85 -15.27 7.35
N GLU A 156 11.14 -15.50 8.63
CA GLU A 156 12.47 -15.97 9.08
C GLU A 156 12.85 -17.32 8.46
N ALA A 157 11.89 -18.26 8.39
CA ALA A 157 12.12 -19.57 7.78
C ALA A 157 12.34 -19.49 6.25
N GLU A 158 11.78 -18.49 5.58
CA GLU A 158 11.84 -18.32 4.12
C GLU A 158 12.98 -17.39 3.66
N THR A 159 13.71 -16.75 4.60
CA THR A 159 14.65 -15.65 4.30
C THR A 159 15.74 -16.06 3.30
N GLU A 160 16.40 -17.20 3.50
CA GLU A 160 17.48 -17.66 2.60
C GLU A 160 16.97 -17.92 1.17
N SER A 161 15.75 -18.43 1.04
CA SER A 161 15.12 -18.68 -0.26
C SER A 161 14.75 -17.37 -0.96
N PHE A 162 14.24 -16.41 -0.19
CA PHE A 162 13.88 -15.10 -0.72
C PHE A 162 15.10 -14.29 -1.16
N GLU A 163 16.20 -14.34 -0.41
CA GLU A 163 17.49 -13.72 -0.82
C GLU A 163 17.99 -14.24 -2.17
N LYS A 164 17.77 -15.53 -2.44
CA LYS A 164 18.08 -16.13 -3.75
C LYS A 164 17.16 -15.60 -4.84
N VAL A 165 15.86 -15.48 -4.57
CA VAL A 165 14.87 -14.94 -5.52
C VAL A 165 15.18 -13.48 -5.89
N VAL A 166 15.48 -12.62 -4.93
CA VAL A 166 15.81 -11.20 -5.20
C VAL A 166 17.14 -11.00 -5.92
N THR A 167 17.94 -12.07 -6.05
CA THR A 167 19.19 -12.10 -6.83
C THR A 167 19.07 -12.92 -8.12
N GLY A 168 17.83 -13.25 -8.55
CA GLY A 168 17.54 -13.89 -9.84
C GLY A 168 17.47 -15.41 -9.79
N GLN A 169 17.82 -16.03 -8.66
CA GLN A 169 17.80 -17.49 -8.56
C GLN A 169 16.38 -18.02 -8.34
N ASN A 170 16.06 -19.14 -9.00
CA ASN A 170 14.75 -19.76 -8.88
C ASN A 170 14.58 -20.50 -7.53
N CYS A 171 13.97 -19.84 -6.54
CA CYS A 171 13.54 -20.39 -5.25
C CYS A 171 12.13 -19.89 -4.83
N HIS A 172 11.27 -19.59 -5.80
CA HIS A 172 9.96 -18.96 -5.56
C HIS A 172 9.02 -19.83 -4.71
N ASN A 173 9.05 -21.15 -4.92
CA ASN A 173 8.19 -22.10 -4.19
C ASN A 173 8.57 -22.23 -2.72
N GLU A 174 9.78 -21.82 -2.35
CA GLU A 174 10.32 -21.91 -1.00
C GLU A 174 10.15 -20.62 -0.19
N CYS A 175 9.57 -19.55 -0.77
CA CYS A 175 9.31 -18.28 -0.07
C CYS A 175 7.91 -17.66 -0.35
N PRO A 176 6.81 -18.43 -0.26
CA PRO A 176 5.47 -17.93 -0.59
C PRO A 176 4.98 -16.80 0.32
N THR A 177 5.44 -16.72 1.57
CA THR A 177 5.03 -15.66 2.51
C THR A 177 5.64 -14.32 2.11
N PHE A 178 6.92 -14.30 1.70
CA PHE A 178 7.54 -13.07 1.16
C PHE A 178 6.89 -12.62 -0.14
N LEU A 179 6.60 -13.55 -1.06
CA LEU A 179 5.96 -13.21 -2.34
C LEU A 179 4.56 -12.65 -2.15
N LEU A 180 3.80 -13.21 -1.20
CA LEU A 180 2.49 -12.66 -0.83
C LEU A 180 2.61 -11.27 -0.19
N LEU A 181 3.59 -11.06 0.69
CA LEU A 181 3.84 -9.76 1.31
C LEU A 181 4.19 -8.72 0.24
N ALA A 182 5.07 -9.06 -0.70
CA ALA A 182 5.50 -8.14 -1.77
C ALA A 182 4.32 -7.76 -2.65
N LEU A 183 3.47 -8.74 -2.99
CA LEU A 183 2.24 -8.51 -3.75
C LEU A 183 1.32 -7.52 -3.05
N LEU A 184 1.16 -7.62 -1.73
CA LEU A 184 0.27 -6.73 -1.00
C LEU A 184 0.88 -5.37 -0.70
N CYS A 185 2.19 -5.28 -0.48
CA CYS A 185 2.89 -4.00 -0.40
C CYS A 185 2.69 -3.21 -1.71
N GLU A 186 2.84 -3.84 -2.86
CA GLU A 186 2.61 -3.18 -4.16
C GLU A 186 1.15 -2.73 -4.30
N ARG A 187 0.21 -3.63 -4.00
CA ARG A 187 -1.23 -3.33 -4.16
C ARG A 187 -1.75 -2.25 -3.22
N HIS A 188 -1.19 -2.15 -2.01
CA HIS A 188 -1.59 -1.18 -1.00
C HIS A 188 -0.66 0.04 -0.96
N THR A 189 0.25 0.19 -1.94
CA THR A 189 1.22 1.30 -2.02
C THR A 189 2.10 1.46 -0.76
N LEU A 190 2.42 0.34 -0.11
CA LEU A 190 3.18 0.33 1.14
C LEU A 190 4.67 0.17 0.86
N ASP A 191 5.48 0.92 1.60
CA ASP A 191 6.93 0.76 1.55
C ASP A 191 7.36 -0.61 2.08
N TRP A 192 8.13 -1.34 1.28
CA TRP A 192 8.56 -2.70 1.59
C TRP A 192 9.42 -2.77 2.86
N ASP A 193 10.46 -1.93 2.94
CA ASP A 193 11.44 -2.00 4.02
C ASP A 193 10.80 -1.59 5.35
N GLU A 194 9.99 -0.53 5.34
CA GLU A 194 9.22 -0.11 6.51
C GLU A 194 8.21 -1.18 6.93
N THR A 195 7.49 -1.81 5.99
CA THR A 195 6.55 -2.89 6.30
C THR A 195 7.26 -4.06 7.00
N VAL A 196 8.41 -4.49 6.49
CA VAL A 196 9.20 -5.57 7.12
C VAL A 196 9.68 -5.16 8.52
N LEU A 197 10.10 -3.92 8.72
CA LEU A 197 10.52 -3.41 10.02
C LEU A 197 9.35 -3.34 11.03
N LEU A 198 8.17 -2.91 10.59
CA LEU A 198 6.95 -2.89 11.42
C LEU A 198 6.52 -4.29 11.86
N ILE A 199 6.53 -5.25 10.93
CA ILE A 199 6.19 -6.64 11.24
C ILE A 199 7.15 -7.17 12.32
N ARG A 200 8.45 -6.92 12.19
CA ARG A 200 9.45 -7.29 13.19
C ARG A 200 9.21 -6.61 14.54
N ALA A 201 8.91 -5.32 14.55
CA ALA A 201 8.61 -4.57 15.76
C ALA A 201 7.39 -5.17 16.50
N CYS A 202 6.31 -5.46 15.77
CA CYS A 202 5.08 -6.03 16.34
C CYS A 202 5.28 -7.47 16.82
N ALA A 203 6.08 -8.26 16.10
CA ALA A 203 6.40 -9.65 16.43
C ALA A 203 7.30 -9.80 17.66
N GLY A 204 7.96 -8.72 18.10
CA GLY A 204 8.90 -8.70 19.22
C GLY A 204 8.34 -9.30 20.52
N ALA A 205 9.24 -9.68 21.43
CA ALA A 205 8.89 -10.35 22.69
C ALA A 205 8.52 -9.39 23.84
N GLY A 206 8.84 -8.09 23.74
CA GLY A 206 8.54 -7.09 24.77
C GLY A 206 7.05 -6.77 24.89
N ASP A 207 6.60 -6.14 25.97
CA ASP A 207 5.17 -5.79 26.12
C ASP A 207 4.78 -4.59 25.25
N GLU A 208 5.72 -3.71 24.94
CA GLU A 208 5.53 -2.53 24.09
C GLU A 208 6.04 -2.76 22.65
N VAL A 209 5.30 -2.20 21.68
CA VAL A 209 5.73 -2.14 20.28
C VAL A 209 6.56 -0.87 20.09
N VAL A 210 7.87 -1.04 19.89
CA VAL A 210 8.76 0.09 19.57
C VAL A 210 8.79 0.26 18.06
N VAL A 211 8.00 1.21 17.58
CA VAL A 211 7.81 1.45 16.16
C VAL A 211 8.99 2.28 15.60
N PRO A 212 9.55 1.96 14.42
CA PRO A 212 10.63 2.75 13.83
C PRO A 212 10.17 4.16 13.41
N GLY A 213 11.01 5.18 13.63
CA GLY A 213 10.94 6.45 12.88
C GLY A 213 9.65 7.28 13.01
N THR A 214 8.91 7.19 14.12
CA THR A 214 7.56 7.77 14.22
C THR A 214 7.50 9.25 14.58
N ASP A 215 8.56 9.83 15.13
CA ASP A 215 8.49 11.19 15.65
C ASP A 215 8.82 12.24 14.59
N LEU A 216 7.77 12.80 13.99
CA LEU A 216 7.87 13.89 13.00
C LEU A 216 8.71 15.07 13.50
N VAL A 217 8.73 15.33 14.82
CA VAL A 217 9.50 16.44 15.41
C VAL A 217 11.02 16.26 15.24
N GLU A 218 11.49 15.02 15.18
CA GLU A 218 12.91 14.74 15.03
C GLU A 218 13.45 15.21 13.67
N PHE A 219 12.63 15.26 12.62
CA PHE A 219 13.02 15.83 11.33
C PHE A 219 13.25 17.34 11.43
N PHE A 220 12.38 18.08 12.14
CA PHE A 220 12.54 19.52 12.35
C PHE A 220 13.83 19.81 13.13
N LYS A 221 14.05 19.08 14.23
CA LYS A 221 15.24 19.26 15.10
C LYS A 221 16.54 18.98 14.34
N LYS A 222 16.54 18.01 13.42
CA LYS A 222 17.70 17.66 12.60
C LYS A 222 17.82 18.49 11.32
N ARG A 223 16.81 19.31 11.01
CA ARG A 223 16.67 20.03 9.73
C ARG A 223 16.71 19.08 8.52
N ASP A 224 16.14 17.90 8.68
CA ASP A 224 16.07 16.86 7.65
C ASP A 224 14.77 17.01 6.85
N LEU A 225 14.75 17.98 5.94
CA LEU A 225 13.57 18.33 5.16
C LEU A 225 13.20 17.24 4.15
N SER A 226 14.21 16.66 3.49
CA SER A 226 14.02 15.56 2.53
C SER A 226 13.48 14.32 3.22
N GLY A 227 14.03 13.95 4.39
CA GLY A 227 13.51 12.84 5.18
C GLY A 227 12.06 13.05 5.63
N LEU A 228 11.69 14.27 6.00
CA LEU A 228 10.30 14.60 6.33
C LEU A 228 9.39 14.48 5.11
N ALA A 229 9.77 15.05 3.97
CA ALA A 229 8.97 14.98 2.75
C ALA A 229 8.69 13.53 2.35
N THR A 230 9.73 12.68 2.33
CA THR A 230 9.57 11.24 2.07
C THR A 230 8.67 10.55 3.09
N ARG A 231 8.74 10.92 4.38
CA ARG A 231 7.84 10.35 5.39
C ARG A 231 6.38 10.74 5.16
N LEU A 232 6.13 12.01 4.88
CA LEU A 232 4.77 12.52 4.68
C LEU A 232 4.13 11.95 3.39
N ASP A 233 4.91 11.84 2.31
CA ASP A 233 4.48 11.17 1.08
C ASP A 233 4.08 9.70 1.34
N ARG A 234 4.88 8.98 2.14
CA ARG A 234 4.55 7.61 2.56
C ARG A 234 3.32 7.54 3.46
N ASP A 235 3.14 8.48 4.39
CA ASP A 235 1.95 8.55 5.24
C ASP A 235 0.69 8.72 4.41
N GLU A 236 0.72 9.64 3.44
CA GLU A 236 -0.37 9.90 2.51
C GLU A 236 -0.70 8.66 1.66
N ALA A 237 0.31 7.95 1.16
CA ALA A 237 0.12 6.76 0.32
C ALA A 237 -0.37 5.52 1.09
N SER A 238 -0.17 5.47 2.42
CA SER A 238 -0.38 4.26 3.23
C SER A 238 -1.61 4.28 4.14
N ILE A 239 -2.33 5.41 4.22
CA ILE A 239 -3.55 5.48 5.03
C ILE A 239 -4.68 4.64 4.42
N SER A 240 -5.21 3.68 5.20
CA SER A 240 -6.35 2.88 4.77
C SER A 240 -7.65 3.33 5.45
N LEU A 241 -8.66 3.59 4.63
CA LEU A 241 -10.03 3.88 5.08
C LEU A 241 -10.90 2.61 5.22
N SER A 242 -10.29 1.42 5.21
CA SER A 242 -11.02 0.15 5.34
C SER A 242 -11.65 -0.06 6.73
N SER A 243 -11.07 0.56 7.76
CA SER A 243 -11.64 0.66 9.11
C SER A 243 -12.22 2.04 9.36
N GLU A 244 -13.38 2.14 10.00
CA GLU A 244 -13.97 3.43 10.39
C GLU A 244 -13.19 4.11 11.54
N TYR A 245 -12.63 3.33 12.47
CA TYR A 245 -11.94 3.84 13.65
C TYR A 245 -10.65 3.06 13.95
N VAL A 246 -9.60 3.79 14.33
CA VAL A 246 -8.33 3.27 14.83
C VAL A 246 -8.15 3.76 16.27
N MET A 247 -8.13 2.84 17.24
CA MET A 247 -8.04 3.19 18.67
C MET A 247 -9.08 4.23 19.13
N GLY A 248 -10.26 4.20 18.53
CA GLY A 248 -11.37 5.11 18.80
C GLY A 248 -11.32 6.44 18.06
N VAL A 249 -10.22 6.76 17.37
CA VAL A 249 -10.11 7.92 16.50
C VAL A 249 -10.67 7.56 15.13
N GLY A 250 -11.52 8.41 14.56
CA GLY A 250 -12.03 8.20 13.21
C GLY A 250 -10.88 8.19 12.19
N SER A 251 -10.82 7.18 11.33
CA SER A 251 -9.72 7.04 10.35
C SER A 251 -9.64 8.24 9.40
N LEU A 252 -10.77 8.91 9.15
CA LEU A 252 -10.84 10.15 8.38
C LEU A 252 -10.02 11.29 9.00
N VAL A 253 -9.90 11.35 10.33
CA VAL A 253 -9.08 12.37 11.01
C VAL A 253 -7.59 12.10 10.78
N LEU A 254 -7.19 10.84 10.83
CA LEU A 254 -5.81 10.44 10.54
C LEU A 254 -5.46 10.68 9.07
N ALA A 255 -6.39 10.35 8.16
CA ALA A 255 -6.26 10.61 6.73
C ALA A 255 -6.16 12.10 6.43
N PHE A 256 -6.97 12.94 7.10
CA PHE A 256 -6.88 14.39 6.95
C PHE A 256 -5.47 14.89 7.23
N TYR A 257 -4.87 14.49 8.36
CA TYR A 257 -3.50 14.87 8.67
C TYR A 257 -2.49 14.32 7.67
N ALA A 258 -2.57 13.03 7.32
CA ALA A 258 -1.65 12.41 6.39
C ALA A 258 -1.65 13.10 5.00
N SER A 259 -2.82 13.54 4.52
CA SER A 259 -2.95 14.20 3.21
C SER A 259 -2.65 15.70 3.23
N HIS A 260 -3.10 16.44 4.24
CA HIS A 260 -3.01 17.92 4.23
C HIS A 260 -1.70 18.44 4.82
N LEU A 261 -1.04 17.67 5.69
CA LEU A 261 0.22 18.07 6.27
C LEU A 261 1.35 18.24 5.23
N PRO A 262 1.57 17.30 4.28
CA PRO A 262 2.53 17.51 3.21
C PRO A 262 2.23 18.77 2.39
N GLU A 263 0.96 19.02 2.04
CA GLU A 263 0.56 20.22 1.31
C GLU A 263 0.79 21.51 2.10
N PHE A 264 0.56 21.50 3.41
CA PHE A 264 0.77 22.67 4.26
C PHE A 264 2.26 23.02 4.40
N LEU A 265 3.13 22.00 4.45
CA LEU A 265 4.56 22.18 4.72
C LEU A 265 5.42 22.29 3.47
N PHE A 266 4.96 21.81 2.31
CA PHE A 266 5.76 21.75 1.09
C PHE A 266 5.00 22.22 -0.17
N ASP A 267 5.73 22.76 -1.13
CA ASP A 267 5.33 22.87 -2.54
C ASP A 267 5.72 21.55 -3.25
N ARG A 268 4.70 20.88 -3.80
CA ARG A 268 4.78 19.50 -4.32
C ARG A 268 4.72 19.45 -5.86
N GLU A 269 5.31 20.44 -6.53
CA GLU A 269 5.31 20.51 -8.00
C GLU A 269 6.10 19.35 -8.64
N GLU A 270 7.13 18.87 -7.95
CA GLU A 270 7.96 17.75 -8.38
C GLU A 270 7.38 16.40 -7.93
N VAL A 271 7.58 15.37 -8.76
CA VAL A 271 7.07 14.02 -8.48
C VAL A 271 7.82 13.33 -7.35
N ASP A 272 9.13 13.57 -7.23
CA ASP A 272 9.96 12.95 -6.19
C ASP A 272 9.88 13.79 -4.90
N PRO A 273 9.48 13.19 -3.75
CA PRO A 273 9.41 13.92 -2.48
C PRO A 273 10.73 14.52 -2.03
N VAL A 274 11.88 14.00 -2.47
CA VAL A 274 13.19 14.58 -2.09
C VAL A 274 13.42 15.97 -2.68
N ASP A 275 12.70 16.31 -3.76
CA ASP A 275 12.82 17.57 -4.49
C ASP A 275 11.72 18.58 -4.10
N TRP A 276 10.84 18.23 -3.16
CA TRP A 276 9.80 19.13 -2.64
C TRP A 276 10.39 20.36 -1.95
N VAL A 277 9.80 21.53 -2.21
CA VAL A 277 10.30 22.80 -1.67
C VAL A 277 9.58 23.13 -0.36
N ALA A 278 10.34 23.34 0.72
CA ALA A 278 9.77 23.67 2.01
C ALA A 278 9.10 25.05 2.02
N LYS A 279 7.86 25.12 2.52
CA LYS A 279 7.10 26.36 2.71
C LYS A 279 7.52 27.09 3.98
N GLU A 280 7.14 28.36 4.08
CA GLU A 280 7.43 29.23 5.24
C GLU A 280 7.07 28.60 6.60
N PRO A 281 5.90 27.93 6.80
CA PRO A 281 5.58 27.32 8.08
C PRO A 281 6.60 26.27 8.54
N LEU A 282 7.11 25.45 7.61
CA LEU A 282 8.12 24.44 7.91
C LEU A 282 9.47 25.09 8.27
N LEU A 283 9.87 26.12 7.52
CA LEU A 283 11.11 26.86 7.78
C LEU A 283 11.08 27.49 9.18
N LEU A 284 9.96 28.09 9.57
CA LEU A 284 9.75 28.64 10.91
C LEU A 284 9.87 27.57 12.00
N LEU A 285 9.30 26.37 11.81
CA LEU A 285 9.43 25.26 12.76
C LEU A 285 10.88 24.80 12.93
N CYS A 286 11.65 24.75 11.83
CA CYS A 286 13.07 24.37 11.85
C CYS A 286 13.99 25.42 12.49
N ASP A 287 13.60 26.69 12.48
CA ASP A 287 14.37 27.80 13.03
C ASP A 287 14.12 28.05 14.51
N LEU A 288 13.13 27.40 15.13
CA LEU A 288 12.95 27.42 16.57
C LEU A 288 14.16 26.78 17.27
N GLU A 289 14.69 27.44 18.30
CA GLU A 289 15.75 26.86 19.15
C GLU A 289 15.18 25.77 20.09
N GLN A 290 13.96 25.96 20.59
CA GLN A 290 13.23 25.03 21.47
C GLN A 290 11.72 25.16 21.23
N GLY A 291 10.96 24.14 21.62
CA GLY A 291 9.48 24.17 21.56
C GLY A 291 8.88 23.76 20.23
N GLN A 292 9.67 23.12 19.34
CA GLN A 292 9.21 22.63 18.03
C GLN A 292 7.98 21.74 18.17
N GLU A 293 7.96 20.84 19.14
CA GLU A 293 6.83 19.93 19.38
C GLU A 293 5.55 20.69 19.75
N GLN A 294 5.64 21.72 20.60
CA GLN A 294 4.47 22.50 21.01
C GLN A 294 3.95 23.37 19.85
N ALA A 295 4.85 23.97 19.07
CA ALA A 295 4.49 24.74 17.88
C ALA A 295 3.83 23.85 16.82
N PHE A 296 4.39 22.67 16.59
CA PHE A 296 3.84 21.69 15.66
C PHE A 296 2.48 21.16 16.12
N ARG A 297 2.32 20.86 17.42
CA ARG A 297 1.01 20.49 17.99
C ARG A 297 -0.03 21.60 17.78
N PHE A 298 0.32 22.86 18.06
CA PHE A 298 -0.59 23.99 17.86
C PHE A 298 -1.01 24.13 16.40
N MET A 299 -0.06 24.00 15.46
CA MET A 299 -0.34 24.02 14.03
C MET A 299 -1.30 22.90 13.60
N MET A 300 -1.07 21.67 14.05
CA MET A 300 -1.94 20.53 13.75
C MET A 300 -3.36 20.72 14.31
N GLN A 301 -3.48 21.26 15.52
CA GLN A 301 -4.77 21.59 16.13
C GLN A 301 -5.49 22.69 15.36
N GLU A 302 -4.79 23.75 14.93
CA GLU A 302 -5.37 24.80 14.10
C GLU A 302 -5.85 24.27 12.73
N MET A 303 -5.08 23.37 12.10
CA MET A 303 -5.51 22.68 10.88
C MET A 303 -6.80 21.89 11.08
N PHE A 304 -6.89 21.15 12.19
CA PHE A 304 -8.10 20.39 12.53
C PHE A 304 -9.29 21.30 12.84
N GLU A 305 -9.09 22.39 13.59
CA GLU A 305 -10.15 23.34 13.91
C GLU A 305 -10.69 24.02 12.65
N ARG A 306 -9.83 24.35 11.67
CA ARG A 306 -10.27 24.87 10.38
C ARG A 306 -11.15 23.85 9.67
N MET A 307 -10.71 22.59 9.59
CA MET A 307 -11.50 21.50 9.00
C MET A 307 -12.87 21.34 9.69
N ALA A 308 -12.91 21.37 11.02
CA ALA A 308 -14.13 21.16 11.79
C ALA A 308 -15.10 22.35 11.72
N ASN A 309 -14.59 23.56 11.46
CA ASN A 309 -15.38 24.80 11.45
C ASN A 309 -15.64 25.37 10.05
N ASP A 310 -15.05 24.82 8.98
CA ASP A 310 -15.25 25.24 7.57
C ASP A 310 -16.64 24.89 6.99
N GLU A 311 -17.67 24.79 7.84
CA GLU A 311 -19.08 24.72 7.41
C GLU A 311 -19.70 26.12 7.11
N SER A 312 -18.92 27.20 6.99
CA SER A 312 -19.45 28.49 6.53
C SER A 312 -18.43 29.35 5.78
N ASP A 313 -18.63 29.46 4.46
CA ASP A 313 -18.18 30.52 3.53
C ASP A 313 -17.45 30.03 2.26
N HIS A 314 -17.87 28.90 1.70
CA HIS A 314 -17.76 28.67 0.26
C HIS A 314 -19.15 28.81 -0.40
N GLU A 315 -19.60 30.06 -0.54
CA GLU A 315 -20.51 30.43 -1.62
C GLU A 315 -19.77 30.20 -2.97
N ASP A 316 -20.38 29.38 -3.82
CA ASP A 316 -20.26 29.36 -5.29
C ASP A 316 -18.91 29.02 -5.95
N ILE A 317 -18.43 27.77 -5.86
CA ILE A 317 -17.51 27.19 -6.88
C ILE A 317 -17.80 25.70 -7.15
N TYR A 318 -19.06 25.29 -7.30
CA TYR A 318 -19.41 24.00 -7.92
C TYR A 318 -20.79 24.09 -8.58
N ASP A 319 -20.88 24.81 -9.70
CA ASP A 319 -22.10 24.87 -10.51
C ASP A 319 -21.79 24.91 -12.01
N ASP A 320 -20.71 24.23 -12.46
CA ASP A 320 -20.41 24.15 -13.91
C ASP A 320 -19.74 22.85 -14.38
N TRP A 321 -20.01 21.72 -13.71
CA TRP A 321 -19.70 20.40 -14.27
C TRP A 321 -20.89 19.47 -14.05
N ASP A 322 -21.47 19.02 -15.16
CA ASP A 322 -22.60 18.08 -15.32
C ASP A 322 -24.02 18.68 -15.35
N ASN A 323 -24.30 19.43 -16.42
CA ASN A 323 -25.58 19.28 -17.13
C ASN A 323 -25.40 19.71 -18.59
N ASP A 324 -24.87 18.80 -19.39
CA ASP A 324 -25.19 18.68 -20.82
C ASP A 324 -24.54 17.38 -21.33
N ASP A 325 -25.22 16.25 -21.13
CA ASP A 325 -25.24 15.20 -22.14
C ASP A 325 -26.61 14.53 -22.11
N GLU A 326 -27.40 14.94 -23.09
CA GLU A 326 -28.73 14.48 -23.42
C GLU A 326 -28.74 12.95 -23.56
N PHE A 327 -29.56 12.29 -22.72
CA PHE A 327 -30.03 10.94 -22.97
C PHE A 327 -30.89 10.97 -24.24
N ASP A 328 -30.28 10.63 -25.39
CA ASP A 328 -30.99 10.37 -26.64
C ASP A 328 -31.75 9.04 -26.53
N GLU A 329 -32.93 9.06 -25.88
CA GLU A 329 -33.96 8.04 -26.05
C GLU A 329 -34.56 8.16 -27.47
N GLY A 330 -33.85 7.58 -28.43
CA GLY A 330 -34.20 7.63 -29.85
C GLY A 330 -34.04 6.28 -30.57
N ALA A 331 -34.69 5.22 -30.09
CA ALA A 331 -34.89 4.01 -30.89
C ALA A 331 -36.34 3.51 -30.79
N ALA A 332 -37.20 4.17 -31.57
CA ALA A 332 -38.53 3.67 -31.89
C ALA A 332 -38.44 2.42 -32.79
N SER A 333 -39.10 1.36 -32.32
CA SER A 333 -39.82 0.29 -33.05
C SER A 333 -39.23 -0.29 -34.35
N ASP A 334 -39.12 -1.62 -34.41
CA ASP A 334 -40.09 -2.38 -35.24
C ASP A 334 -40.23 -3.84 -34.79
N GLU A 335 -41.40 -4.37 -35.08
CA GLU A 335 -42.05 -5.58 -34.59
C GLU A 335 -41.45 -6.91 -35.09
N SER A 336 -41.73 -7.96 -34.30
CA SER A 336 -42.09 -9.34 -34.67
C SER A 336 -41.33 -10.08 -35.79
N GLU A 337 -40.86 -11.29 -35.48
CA GLU A 337 -41.54 -12.51 -35.94
C GLU A 337 -41.02 -13.77 -35.22
N ASP A 338 -41.98 -14.67 -34.96
CA ASP A 338 -41.86 -16.00 -34.36
C ASP A 338 -40.87 -16.93 -35.11
N TYR A 339 -40.11 -17.74 -34.37
CA TYR A 339 -40.16 -19.22 -34.30
C TYR A 339 -38.97 -19.82 -33.53
#